data_AF-A0A4R9IKG2-F1
#
_entry.id   AF-A0A4R9IKG2-F1
#
_cell.length_a   1.000
_cell.length_b   1.000
_cell.length_c   1.000
_cell.angle_alpha   90.00
_cell.angle_beta   90.00
_cell.angle_gamma   90.00
#
_symmetry.space_group_name_H-M   'P 1'
#
loop_
_entity.id
_entity.type
_entity.pdbx_description
1 polymer ?
#
loop_
_entity_poly.entity_id
_entity_poly.type
_entity_poly.pdbx_seq_one_letter_code
_entity_poly.pdbx_strand_id
1 'polypeptide(L)'
;MLRFRIFFVLLLNIFTVSTIHAEGTSTNEIRFRIAKNNVPLKIETNPYYLGHILELRIFQVLKLDFSPEEIATIVDFILTNASKESPNQIVIPGYEKNLELVIGFRYIEKAGDILFLVVTNYNVETESIDTSDLQKQLATICQVKSNRFVYFENLNSEKKITEYKESGNFLSLADHYLMDEDPTNDDLVNPILESILADEKRNELEKFYAFLTKGQLAIIQKKINLAEEIKSKSALRIQKVNPDDKKKAEFILKMYSKELEWIKIYENQKLSPLKT
;
A
#
# COMPACT_ATOMS: atom_id res chain seq x y z
N MET A 1 -30.25 12.87 34.00
CA MET A 1 -30.24 12.63 32.54
C MET A 1 -28.84 12.12 32.18
N LEU A 2 -28.46 10.88 32.51
CA LEU A 2 -28.79 9.59 31.91
C LEU A 2 -28.50 9.50 30.39
N ARG A 3 -27.33 8.86 30.11
CA ARG A 3 -26.96 8.07 28.92
C ARG A 3 -26.61 8.79 27.61
N PHE A 4 -25.29 9.00 27.41
CA PHE A 4 -24.61 8.54 26.19
C PHE A 4 -23.41 7.70 26.63
N ARG A 5 -23.65 6.39 26.77
CA ARG A 5 -22.61 5.38 27.02
C ARG A 5 -22.01 4.98 25.67
N ILE A 6 -20.68 5.03 25.59
CA ILE A 6 -19.80 3.90 25.26
C ILE A 6 -20.37 2.91 24.24
N PHE A 7 -19.84 2.91 23.01
CA PHE A 7 -19.43 1.72 22.22
C PHE A 7 -19.23 2.13 20.73
N PHE A 8 -17.98 2.37 20.34
CA PHE A 8 -17.45 2.05 19.02
C PHE A 8 -15.98 1.70 19.28
N VAL A 9 -15.74 0.60 20.01
CA VAL A 9 -15.38 -0.68 19.41
C VAL A 9 -14.25 -0.49 18.39
N LEU A 10 -13.02 -0.72 18.88
CA LEU A 10 -12.16 -1.76 18.31
C LEU A 10 -12.38 -1.98 16.80
N LEU A 11 -11.74 -1.15 15.99
CA LEU A 11 -11.29 -1.57 14.67
C LEU A 11 -10.01 -2.41 14.88
N LEU A 12 -10.04 -3.52 15.61
CA LEU A 12 -10.40 -4.82 15.03
C LEU A 12 -11.22 -4.69 13.74
N ASN A 13 -10.53 -4.30 12.65
CA ASN A 13 -10.90 -4.79 11.34
C ASN A 13 -10.77 -6.31 11.42
N ILE A 14 -11.84 -6.95 11.91
CA ILE A 14 -12.25 -8.26 11.45
C ILE A 14 -12.40 -8.05 9.95
N PHE A 15 -11.31 -8.25 9.21
CA PHE A 15 -11.42 -8.80 7.87
C PHE A 15 -12.31 -10.02 8.06
N THR A 16 -13.60 -9.84 7.80
CA THR A 16 -14.41 -10.96 7.36
C THR A 16 -13.69 -11.43 6.12
N VAL A 17 -12.84 -12.44 6.33
CA VAL A 17 -12.25 -13.25 5.28
C VAL A 17 -13.46 -13.91 4.63
N SER A 18 -14.09 -13.18 3.73
CA SER A 18 -14.89 -13.75 2.67
C SER A 18 -13.89 -14.61 1.92
N THR A 19 -13.89 -15.90 2.25
CA THR A 19 -13.26 -16.95 1.46
C THR A 19 -14.01 -17.05 0.14
N ILE A 20 -13.92 -16.00 -0.68
CA ILE A 20 -14.18 -16.10 -2.09
C ILE A 20 -12.87 -16.66 -2.62
N HIS A 21 -12.91 -17.93 -2.99
CA HIS A 21 -11.86 -18.52 -3.81
C HIS A 21 -11.66 -17.57 -4.99
N ALA A 22 -10.48 -16.98 -5.08
CA ALA A 22 -10.02 -16.39 -6.33
C ALA A 22 -9.93 -17.57 -7.30
N GLU A 23 -11.03 -17.83 -8.03
CA GLU A 23 -10.94 -18.53 -9.29
C GLU A 23 -9.91 -17.75 -10.10
N GLY A 24 -8.80 -18.43 -10.41
CA GLY A 24 -7.70 -17.89 -11.20
C GLY A 24 -8.28 -17.28 -12.47
N THR A 25 -8.40 -15.97 -12.46
CA THR A 25 -8.98 -15.18 -13.53
C THR A 25 -7.81 -14.59 -14.30
N SER A 26 -7.93 -14.69 -15.63
CA SER A 26 -6.90 -14.43 -16.63
C SER A 26 -6.02 -13.22 -16.34
N THR A 27 -4.78 -13.25 -16.85
CA THR A 27 -3.96 -12.04 -17.08
C THR A 27 -4.80 -11.03 -17.87
N ASN A 28 -5.52 -10.16 -17.17
CA ASN A 28 -6.31 -9.12 -17.82
C ASN A 28 -5.29 -8.23 -18.54
N GLU A 29 -5.47 -8.05 -19.86
CA GLU A 29 -4.57 -7.22 -20.65
C GLU A 29 -4.53 -5.80 -20.06
N ILE A 30 -3.44 -5.40 -19.41
CA ILE A 30 -3.30 -4.06 -18.84
C ILE A 30 -2.95 -3.08 -19.96
N ARG A 31 -3.82 -2.09 -20.20
CA ARG A 31 -3.61 -1.06 -21.22
C ARG A 31 -3.26 0.28 -20.57
N PHE A 32 -2.26 0.95 -21.11
CA PHE A 32 -1.80 2.24 -20.65
C PHE A 32 -2.21 3.34 -21.64
N ARG A 33 -2.95 4.34 -21.18
CA ARG A 33 -3.41 5.48 -22.01
C ARG A 33 -2.81 6.77 -21.47
N ILE A 34 -2.05 7.45 -22.33
CA ILE A 34 -1.46 8.77 -22.05
C ILE A 34 -2.34 9.84 -22.71
N ALA A 35 -2.64 10.91 -21.97
CA ALA A 35 -3.36 12.06 -22.51
C ALA A 35 -2.54 12.74 -23.63
N LYS A 36 -3.19 13.21 -24.70
CA LYS A 36 -2.50 13.80 -25.87
C LYS A 36 -1.62 15.01 -25.52
N ASN A 37 -2.02 15.76 -24.51
CA ASN A 37 -1.37 16.96 -23.99
C ASN A 37 -0.65 16.67 -22.66
N ASN A 38 -0.24 15.42 -22.40
CA ASN A 38 0.43 15.05 -21.16
C ASN A 38 1.77 15.78 -21.01
N VAL A 39 1.94 16.47 -19.89
CA VAL A 39 3.20 17.10 -19.49
C VAL A 39 3.63 16.51 -18.15
N PRO A 40 4.43 15.43 -18.14
CA PRO A 40 4.79 14.75 -16.90
C PRO A 40 5.46 15.69 -15.89
N LEU A 41 5.00 15.64 -14.63
CA LEU A 41 5.67 16.33 -13.54
C LEU A 41 6.75 15.41 -12.97
N LYS A 42 8.01 15.81 -13.10
CA LYS A 42 9.14 15.05 -12.56
C LYS A 42 9.33 15.38 -11.08
N ILE A 43 9.09 14.39 -10.22
CA ILE A 43 9.33 14.44 -8.79
C ILE A 43 10.21 13.25 -8.42
N GLU A 44 11.22 13.49 -7.60
CA GLU A 44 12.00 12.40 -7.03
C GLU A 44 11.17 11.72 -5.93
N THR A 45 10.87 10.44 -6.12
CA THR A 45 10.06 9.65 -5.18
C THR A 45 10.62 8.25 -5.00
N ASN A 46 10.53 7.71 -3.78
CA ASN A 46 10.74 6.30 -3.55
C ASN A 46 9.51 5.51 -4.06
N PRO A 47 9.69 4.61 -5.07
CA PRO A 47 8.58 3.89 -5.69
C PRO A 47 7.78 3.04 -4.70
N TYR A 48 8.42 2.57 -3.61
CA TYR A 48 7.80 1.73 -2.60
C TYR A 48 6.47 2.31 -2.09
N TYR A 49 6.45 3.59 -1.72
CA TYR A 49 5.27 4.23 -1.16
C TYR A 49 4.09 4.26 -2.15
N LEU A 50 4.36 4.52 -3.42
CA LEU A 50 3.32 4.49 -4.45
C LEU A 50 2.78 3.07 -4.63
N GLY A 51 3.67 2.08 -4.82
CA GLY A 51 3.27 0.69 -5.01
C GLY A 51 2.48 0.15 -3.82
N HIS A 52 2.92 0.44 -2.59
CA HIS A 52 2.24 0.05 -1.37
C HIS A 52 0.82 0.68 -1.27
N ILE A 53 0.69 1.96 -1.57
CA ILE A 53 -0.61 2.65 -1.55
C ILE A 53 -1.55 2.09 -2.62
N LEU A 54 -1.06 1.86 -3.84
CA LEU A 54 -1.87 1.29 -4.91
C LEU A 54 -2.36 -0.12 -4.53
N GLU A 55 -1.48 -0.96 -4.00
CA GLU A 55 -1.83 -2.32 -3.58
C GLU A 55 -2.91 -2.30 -2.49
N LEU A 56 -2.72 -1.53 -1.41
CA LEU A 56 -3.65 -1.52 -0.29
C LEU A 56 -4.96 -0.77 -0.56
N ARG A 57 -4.91 0.35 -1.28
CA ARG A 57 -6.06 1.28 -1.43
C ARG A 57 -6.84 1.07 -2.72
N ILE A 58 -6.22 0.47 -3.74
CA ILE A 58 -6.83 0.29 -5.05
C ILE A 58 -6.94 -1.20 -5.39
N PHE A 59 -5.81 -1.92 -5.50
CA PHE A 59 -5.82 -3.27 -6.05
C PHE A 59 -6.55 -4.29 -5.17
N GLN A 60 -6.30 -4.28 -3.86
CA GLN A 60 -7.02 -5.17 -2.94
C GLN A 60 -8.52 -4.88 -2.88
N VAL A 61 -8.92 -3.60 -2.87
CA VAL A 61 -10.34 -3.20 -2.85
C VAL A 61 -11.06 -3.68 -4.11
N LEU A 62 -10.37 -3.61 -5.25
CA LEU A 62 -10.85 -4.08 -6.55
C LEU A 62 -10.61 -5.58 -6.78
N LYS A 63 -10.12 -6.32 -5.79
CA LYS A 63 -9.80 -7.77 -5.90
C LYS A 63 -8.88 -8.09 -7.09
N LEU A 64 -7.97 -7.17 -7.42
CA LEU A 64 -6.95 -7.32 -8.46
C LEU A 64 -5.69 -7.93 -7.84
N ASP A 65 -5.34 -9.16 -8.24
CA ASP A 65 -4.08 -9.81 -7.80
C ASP A 65 -3.02 -9.73 -8.90
N PHE A 66 -2.53 -8.52 -9.17
CA PHE A 66 -1.47 -8.28 -10.16
C PHE A 66 -0.17 -9.02 -9.82
N SER A 67 0.56 -9.47 -10.83
CA SER A 67 1.90 -10.03 -10.65
C SER A 67 2.90 -8.95 -10.22
N PRO A 68 4.05 -9.32 -9.64
CA PRO A 68 5.13 -8.37 -9.36
C PRO A 68 5.58 -7.55 -10.59
N GLU A 69 5.65 -8.15 -11.77
CA GLU A 69 5.99 -7.48 -13.03
C GLU A 69 4.94 -6.46 -13.44
N GLU A 70 3.65 -6.80 -13.28
CA GLU A 70 2.54 -5.89 -13.57
C GLU A 70 2.56 -4.69 -12.63
N ILE A 71 2.78 -4.90 -11.32
CA ILE A 71 2.90 -3.82 -10.34
C ILE A 71 4.09 -2.91 -10.67
N ALA A 72 5.27 -3.49 -10.94
CA ALA A 72 6.45 -2.73 -11.31
C ALA A 72 6.19 -1.87 -12.56
N THR A 73 5.51 -2.43 -13.56
CA THR A 73 5.15 -1.73 -14.80
C THR A 73 4.13 -0.61 -14.54
N ILE A 74 3.10 -0.85 -13.72
CA ILE A 74 2.11 0.16 -13.34
C ILE A 74 2.78 1.31 -12.58
N VAL A 75 3.62 1.00 -11.59
CA VAL A 75 4.34 1.99 -10.78
C VAL A 75 5.26 2.82 -11.67
N ASP A 76 6.03 2.19 -12.57
CA ASP A 76 6.88 2.90 -13.51
C ASP A 76 6.10 3.80 -14.47
N PHE A 77 4.99 3.29 -15.02
CA PHE A 77 4.12 4.06 -15.89
C PHE A 77 3.57 5.31 -15.20
N ILE A 78 3.10 5.18 -13.95
CA ILE A 78 2.59 6.30 -13.16
C ILE A 78 3.70 7.31 -12.90
N LEU A 79 4.84 6.89 -12.36
CA LEU A 79 5.96 7.79 -12.03
C LEU A 79 6.53 8.49 -13.26
N THR A 80 6.50 7.83 -14.41
CA THR A 80 7.01 8.39 -15.67
C THR A 80 6.05 9.42 -16.27
N ASN A 81 4.74 9.19 -16.16
CA ASN A 81 3.74 9.91 -16.96
C ASN A 81 2.83 10.84 -16.16
N ALA A 82 2.67 10.68 -14.84
CA ALA A 82 1.75 11.50 -14.06
C ALA A 82 1.99 13.00 -14.27
N SER A 83 0.92 13.74 -14.60
CA SER A 83 0.97 15.18 -14.87
C SER A 83 -0.01 15.94 -13.98
N LYS A 84 0.16 17.27 -13.90
CA LYS A 84 -0.84 18.16 -13.30
C LYS A 84 -2.00 18.46 -14.26
N GLU A 85 -1.69 18.56 -15.54
CA GLU A 85 -2.58 19.12 -16.55
C GLU A 85 -3.66 18.14 -17.01
N SER A 86 -3.36 16.84 -17.08
CA SER A 86 -4.30 15.87 -17.64
C SER A 86 -4.16 14.49 -17.01
N PRO A 87 -5.28 13.83 -16.65
CA PRO A 87 -5.23 12.48 -16.10
C PRO A 87 -4.78 11.49 -17.17
N ASN A 88 -3.85 10.62 -16.79
CA ASN A 88 -3.52 9.42 -17.55
C ASN A 88 -4.29 8.24 -16.96
N GLN A 89 -4.37 7.15 -17.71
CA GLN A 89 -5.23 6.02 -17.33
C GLN A 89 -4.51 4.69 -17.47
N ILE A 90 -4.80 3.80 -16.54
CA ILE A 90 -4.60 2.36 -16.66
C ILE A 90 -5.97 1.75 -16.89
N VAL A 91 -6.09 0.88 -17.88
CA VAL A 91 -7.37 0.28 -18.28
C VAL A 91 -7.25 -1.23 -18.25
N ILE A 92 -8.22 -1.86 -17.62
CA ILE A 92 -8.31 -3.31 -17.44
C ILE A 92 -9.59 -3.75 -18.15
N PRO A 93 -9.50 -4.19 -19.42
CA PRO A 93 -10.63 -4.68 -20.18
C PRO A 93 -11.20 -5.95 -19.54
N GLY A 94 -12.52 -6.13 -19.65
CA GLY A 94 -13.19 -7.35 -19.18
C GLY A 94 -13.24 -7.52 -17.66
N TYR A 95 -12.94 -6.47 -16.88
CA TYR A 95 -13.01 -6.52 -15.42
C TYR A 95 -14.38 -6.96 -14.91
N GLU A 96 -15.46 -6.44 -15.51
CA GLU A 96 -16.83 -6.89 -15.25
C GLU A 96 -17.54 -7.24 -16.55
N LYS A 97 -17.48 -8.51 -16.95
CA LYS A 97 -18.02 -9.02 -18.24
C LYS A 97 -17.47 -8.25 -19.44
N ASN A 98 -18.18 -7.22 -19.89
CA ASN A 98 -17.84 -6.39 -21.05
C ASN A 98 -17.45 -4.95 -20.65
N LEU A 99 -17.38 -4.64 -19.36
CA LEU A 99 -17.03 -3.31 -18.85
C LEU A 99 -15.53 -3.24 -18.55
N GLU A 100 -14.93 -2.12 -18.95
CA GLU A 100 -13.54 -1.80 -18.63
C GLU A 100 -13.47 -1.12 -17.25
N LEU A 101 -12.58 -1.60 -16.40
CA LEU A 101 -12.15 -0.83 -15.24
C LEU A 101 -11.11 0.20 -15.70
N VAL A 102 -11.34 1.46 -15.33
CA VAL A 102 -10.45 2.58 -15.62
C VAL A 102 -9.92 3.11 -14.31
N ILE A 103 -8.59 3.17 -14.19
CA ILE A 103 -7.87 3.77 -13.06
C ILE A 103 -7.18 5.02 -13.59
N GLY A 104 -7.77 6.19 -13.34
CA GLY A 104 -7.23 7.49 -13.69
C GLY A 104 -6.29 8.02 -12.62
N PHE A 105 -5.18 8.63 -13.02
CA PHE A 105 -4.22 9.23 -12.09
C PHE A 105 -3.66 10.56 -12.58
N ARG A 106 -3.38 11.46 -11.65
CA ARG A 106 -2.72 12.76 -11.90
C ARG A 106 -2.17 13.36 -10.61
N TYR A 107 -1.32 14.37 -10.76
CA TYR A 107 -1.03 15.31 -9.70
C TYR A 107 -2.05 16.46 -9.68
N ILE A 108 -2.27 17.03 -8.50
CA ILE A 108 -2.97 18.30 -8.31
C ILE A 108 -2.16 19.14 -7.32
N GLU A 109 -2.25 20.46 -7.45
CA GLU A 109 -1.56 21.39 -6.55
C GLU A 109 -2.61 22.15 -5.74
N LYS A 110 -2.50 22.12 -4.41
CA LYS A 110 -3.45 22.80 -3.52
C LYS A 110 -2.70 23.41 -2.34
N ALA A 111 -2.86 24.71 -2.14
CA ALA A 111 -2.23 25.46 -1.05
C ALA A 111 -0.70 25.27 -0.96
N GLY A 112 -0.03 25.09 -2.11
CA GLY A 112 1.41 24.86 -2.20
C GLY A 112 1.84 23.40 -2.06
N ASP A 113 0.92 22.50 -1.70
CA ASP A 113 1.18 21.07 -1.62
C ASP A 113 0.92 20.37 -2.96
N ILE A 114 1.79 19.44 -3.32
CA ILE A 114 1.56 18.50 -4.41
C ILE A 114 0.80 17.30 -3.86
N LEU A 115 -0.36 17.02 -4.43
CA LEU A 115 -1.15 15.84 -4.12
C LEU A 115 -1.17 14.90 -5.33
N PHE A 116 -1.12 13.61 -5.10
CA PHE A 116 -1.34 12.57 -6.10
C PHE A 116 -2.73 12.00 -5.92
N LEU A 117 -3.52 12.03 -7.00
CA LEU A 117 -4.90 11.58 -7.02
C LEU A 117 -5.03 10.36 -7.93
N VAL A 118 -5.69 9.31 -7.41
CA VAL A 118 -6.13 8.14 -8.18
C VAL A 118 -7.64 8.01 -8.03
N VAL A 119 -8.36 7.88 -9.14
CA VAL A 119 -9.82 7.71 -9.17
C VAL A 119 -10.16 6.59 -10.15
N THR A 120 -11.10 5.74 -9.79
CA THR A 120 -11.58 4.68 -10.67
C THR A 120 -13.04 4.89 -11.07
N ASN A 121 -13.51 4.17 -12.08
CA ASN A 121 -14.94 4.10 -12.42
C ASN A 121 -15.69 2.99 -11.65
N TYR A 122 -15.12 2.48 -10.55
CA TYR A 122 -15.76 1.48 -9.70
C TYR A 122 -16.53 2.16 -8.57
N ASN A 123 -17.82 1.88 -8.46
CA ASN A 123 -18.68 2.40 -7.40
C ASN A 123 -18.61 1.47 -6.18
N VAL A 124 -18.16 2.03 -5.05
CA VAL A 124 -17.93 1.24 -3.83
C VAL A 124 -19.21 0.81 -3.12
N GLU A 125 -20.35 1.47 -3.38
CA GLU A 125 -21.62 1.12 -2.75
C GLU A 125 -22.36 0.03 -3.52
N THR A 126 -22.31 0.07 -4.85
CA THR A 126 -22.93 -0.95 -5.71
C THR A 126 -22.01 -2.13 -6.01
N GLU A 127 -20.73 -2.02 -5.66
CA GLU A 127 -19.67 -2.99 -5.97
C GLU A 127 -19.52 -3.29 -7.48
N SER A 128 -19.81 -2.33 -8.35
CA SER A 128 -19.84 -2.51 -9.81
C SER A 128 -19.24 -1.32 -10.57
N ILE A 129 -18.96 -1.50 -11.85
CA ILE A 129 -18.56 -0.38 -12.72
C ILE A 129 -19.76 0.56 -12.94
N ASP A 130 -19.57 1.84 -12.59
CA ASP A 130 -20.58 2.88 -12.75
C ASP A 130 -19.92 4.24 -13.06
N THR A 131 -20.42 4.88 -14.11
CA THR A 131 -19.92 6.18 -14.60
C THR A 131 -20.95 7.30 -14.41
N SER A 132 -22.11 6.99 -13.85
CA SER A 132 -23.21 7.93 -13.65
C SER A 132 -23.10 8.70 -12.32
N ASP A 133 -22.60 8.06 -11.26
CA ASP A 133 -22.38 8.69 -9.96
C ASP A 133 -20.88 8.81 -9.63
N LEU A 134 -20.33 10.01 -9.88
CA LEU A 134 -18.92 10.31 -9.64
C LEU A 134 -18.57 10.45 -8.14
N GLN A 135 -19.56 10.62 -7.25
CA GLN A 135 -19.29 10.83 -5.82
C GLN A 135 -19.03 9.52 -5.07
N LYS A 136 -19.43 8.38 -5.65
CA LYS A 136 -19.31 7.05 -5.06
C LYS A 136 -18.16 6.23 -5.65
N GLN A 137 -17.31 6.87 -6.46
CA GLN A 137 -16.16 6.23 -7.07
C GLN A 137 -15.07 5.91 -6.05
N LEU A 138 -14.43 4.75 -6.19
CA LEU A 138 -13.23 4.44 -5.45
C LEU A 138 -12.13 5.43 -5.84
N ALA A 139 -11.67 6.19 -4.85
CA ALA A 139 -10.60 7.15 -5.02
C ALA A 139 -9.64 7.10 -3.83
N THR A 140 -8.37 7.37 -4.11
CA THR A 140 -7.38 7.66 -3.08
C THR A 140 -6.61 8.92 -3.43
N ILE A 141 -6.23 9.66 -2.40
CA ILE A 141 -5.45 10.89 -2.52
C ILE A 141 -4.32 10.86 -1.49
N CYS A 142 -3.13 11.23 -1.95
CA CYS A 142 -1.92 11.22 -1.13
C CYS A 142 -1.18 12.54 -1.30
N GLN A 143 -0.53 13.02 -0.25
CA GLN A 143 0.42 14.12 -0.36
C GLN A 143 1.76 13.58 -0.85
N VAL A 144 2.43 14.31 -1.74
CA VAL A 144 3.77 13.97 -2.20
C VAL A 144 4.75 14.89 -1.48
N LYS A 145 5.50 14.33 -0.52
CA LYS A 145 6.38 15.10 0.36
C LYS A 145 7.63 14.30 0.71
N SER A 146 8.78 14.97 0.71
CA SER A 146 10.07 14.38 1.08
C SER A 146 10.40 13.05 0.37
N ASN A 147 10.06 12.92 -0.92
CA ASN A 147 10.15 11.71 -1.76
C ASN A 147 9.11 10.60 -1.52
N ARG A 148 8.10 10.85 -0.69
CA ARG A 148 7.10 9.85 -0.28
C ARG A 148 5.72 10.19 -0.83
N PHE A 149 4.92 9.15 -1.06
CA PHE A 149 3.47 9.28 -1.21
C PHE A 149 2.87 8.99 0.17
N VAL A 150 2.26 9.99 0.79
CA VAL A 150 1.80 9.94 2.18
C VAL A 150 0.29 10.03 2.19
N TYR A 151 -0.36 9.01 2.74
CA TYR A 151 -1.81 9.05 2.91
C TYR A 151 -2.16 10.03 4.05
N PHE A 152 -3.28 10.76 3.94
CA PHE A 152 -3.64 11.78 4.93
C PHE A 152 -3.75 11.23 6.36
N GLU A 153 -4.12 9.96 6.51
CA GLU A 153 -4.16 9.29 7.81
C GLU A 153 -2.76 9.03 8.40
N ASN A 154 -1.71 9.06 7.59
CA ASN A 154 -0.33 8.85 8.01
C ASN A 154 0.45 10.15 8.19
N LEU A 155 -0.16 11.31 7.95
CA LEU A 155 0.51 12.59 8.23
C LEU A 155 0.89 12.68 9.70
N ASN A 156 2.11 13.15 9.95
CA ASN A 156 2.69 13.26 11.28
C ASN A 156 1.74 14.04 12.20
N SER A 157 1.37 13.39 13.31
CA SER A 157 0.44 13.95 14.29
C SER A 157 0.89 13.57 15.69
N GLU A 158 1.35 14.56 16.46
CA GLU A 158 1.71 14.38 17.88
C GLU A 158 0.59 13.72 18.68
N LYS A 159 -0.67 14.04 18.34
CA LYS A 159 -1.85 13.43 18.94
C LYS A 159 -1.88 11.91 18.69
N LYS A 160 -1.76 11.45 17.44
CA LYS A 160 -1.74 10.02 17.09
C LYS A 160 -0.55 9.29 17.71
N ILE A 161 0.62 9.92 17.66
CA ILE A 161 1.85 9.39 18.27
C ILE A 161 1.65 9.18 19.76
N THR A 162 1.05 10.14 20.44
CA THR A 162 0.74 10.05 21.88
C THR A 162 -0.27 8.94 22.15
N GLU A 163 -1.36 8.86 21.38
CA GLU A 163 -2.37 7.80 21.50
C GLU A 163 -1.77 6.39 21.33
N TYR A 164 -0.87 6.17 20.36
CA TYR A 164 -0.21 4.87 20.20
C TYR A 164 0.75 4.52 21.35
N LYS A 165 1.49 5.52 21.85
CA LYS A 165 2.38 5.33 23.01
C LYS A 165 1.59 4.99 24.28
N GLU A 166 0.52 5.72 24.55
CA GLU A 166 -0.33 5.53 25.73
C GLU A 166 -1.11 4.22 25.69
N SER A 167 -1.58 3.82 24.50
CA SER A 167 -2.28 2.53 24.31
C SER A 167 -1.35 1.31 24.22
N GLY A 168 -0.03 1.53 24.19
CA GLY A 168 0.96 0.46 24.04
C GLY A 168 0.95 -0.23 22.66
N ASN A 169 0.35 0.41 21.66
CA ASN A 169 0.25 -0.09 20.29
C ASN A 169 1.50 0.30 19.48
N PHE A 170 2.62 -0.32 19.85
CA PHE A 170 3.93 0.00 19.29
C PHE A 170 4.09 -0.41 17.83
N LEU A 171 3.39 -1.45 17.36
CA LEU A 171 3.44 -1.83 15.96
C LEU A 171 2.81 -0.74 15.07
N SER A 172 1.62 -0.24 15.43
CA SER A 172 1.01 0.88 14.69
C SER A 172 1.82 2.16 14.78
N LEU A 173 2.55 2.39 15.88
CA LEU A 173 3.47 3.53 15.98
C LEU A 173 4.65 3.39 15.00
N ALA A 174 5.24 2.20 14.90
CA ALA A 174 6.33 1.92 13.98
C ALA A 174 5.86 2.09 12.51
N ASP A 175 4.68 1.56 12.17
CA ASP A 175 4.10 1.72 10.84
C ASP A 175 3.77 3.19 10.54
N HIS A 176 3.27 3.95 11.53
CA HIS A 176 2.99 5.38 11.35
C HIS A 176 4.25 6.16 10.97
N TYR A 177 5.35 5.98 11.72
CA TYR A 177 6.63 6.62 11.41
C TYR A 177 7.20 6.18 10.05
N LEU A 178 7.05 4.90 9.70
CA LEU A 178 7.57 4.39 8.43
C LEU A 178 6.85 5.00 7.20
N MET A 179 5.58 5.36 7.38
CA MET A 179 4.67 5.77 6.31
C MET A 179 4.32 7.26 6.32
N ASP A 180 4.86 8.03 7.26
CA ASP A 180 4.66 9.47 7.34
C ASP A 180 5.52 10.26 6.33
N GLU A 181 5.40 11.58 6.36
CA GLU A 181 6.12 12.49 5.48
C GLU A 181 7.54 12.85 5.90
N ASP A 182 8.01 12.41 7.07
CA ASP A 182 9.28 12.82 7.67
C ASP A 182 10.29 11.65 7.67
N PRO A 183 11.26 11.65 6.74
CA PRO A 183 12.25 10.59 6.67
C PRO A 183 13.12 10.43 7.91
N THR A 184 13.19 11.45 8.78
CA THR A 184 13.97 11.34 10.03
C THR A 184 13.31 10.40 11.04
N ASN A 185 12.00 10.14 10.91
CA ASN A 185 11.27 9.22 11.77
C ASN A 185 11.59 7.75 11.49
N ASP A 186 12.21 7.41 10.35
CA ASP A 186 12.67 6.04 10.05
C ASP A 186 13.65 5.52 11.12
N ASP A 187 14.45 6.40 11.71
CA ASP A 187 15.40 6.06 12.77
C ASP A 187 14.71 5.64 14.08
N LEU A 188 13.44 6.04 14.26
CA LEU A 188 12.62 5.67 15.42
C LEU A 188 11.99 4.29 15.26
N VAL A 189 11.86 3.78 14.03
CA VAL A 189 11.16 2.53 13.72
C VAL A 189 11.91 1.33 14.30
N ASN A 190 13.20 1.18 13.99
CA ASN A 190 13.94 -0.03 14.38
C ASN A 190 14.01 -0.26 15.91
N PRO A 191 14.27 0.76 16.76
CA PRO A 191 14.20 0.60 18.22
C PRO A 191 12.86 0.08 18.72
N ILE A 192 11.75 0.55 18.13
CA ILE A 192 10.40 0.09 18.49
C ILE A 192 10.22 -1.38 18.11
N LEU A 193 10.61 -1.76 16.89
CA LEU A 193 10.49 -3.14 16.41
C LEU A 193 11.34 -4.11 17.24
N GLU A 194 12.57 -3.73 17.61
CA GLU A 194 13.40 -4.54 18.50
C GLU A 194 12.77 -4.73 19.88
N SER A 195 12.11 -3.69 20.42
CA SER A 195 11.42 -3.80 21.71
C SER A 195 10.26 -4.82 21.67
N ILE A 196 9.50 -4.87 20.57
CA ILE A 196 8.42 -5.84 20.38
C ILE A 196 9.00 -7.26 20.25
N LEU A 197 10.07 -7.41 19.49
CA LEU A 197 10.70 -8.71 19.22
C LEU A 197 11.35 -9.33 20.48
N ALA A 198 11.88 -8.50 21.38
CA ALA A 198 12.50 -8.92 22.63
C ALA A 198 11.50 -9.19 23.76
N ASP A 199 10.28 -8.66 23.68
CA ASP A 199 9.27 -8.82 24.74
C ASP A 199 8.64 -10.22 24.72
N GLU A 200 9.00 -11.05 25.69
CA GLU A 200 8.47 -12.42 25.84
C GLU A 200 6.95 -12.48 26.03
N LYS A 201 6.32 -11.40 26.51
CA LYS A 201 4.87 -11.34 26.78
C LYS A 201 4.05 -10.95 25.55
N ARG A 202 4.68 -10.41 24.50
CA ARG A 202 3.99 -10.08 23.25
C ARG A 202 3.58 -11.34 22.52
N ASN A 203 2.42 -11.29 21.86
CA ASN A 203 1.92 -12.43 21.11
C ASN A 203 2.79 -12.68 19.86
N GLU A 204 2.87 -13.93 19.41
CA GLU A 204 3.75 -14.32 18.31
C GLU A 204 3.33 -13.73 16.95
N LEU A 205 2.04 -13.41 16.76
CA LEU A 205 1.57 -12.74 15.55
C LEU A 205 2.11 -11.31 15.45
N GLU A 206 2.07 -10.56 16.56
CA GLU A 206 2.59 -9.19 16.65
C GLU A 206 4.11 -9.17 16.45
N LYS A 207 4.83 -10.12 17.06
CA LYS A 207 6.27 -10.30 16.80
C LYS A 207 6.54 -10.66 15.34
N PHE A 208 5.67 -11.45 14.72
CA PHE A 208 5.79 -11.80 13.31
C PHE A 208 5.60 -10.56 12.42
N TYR A 209 4.61 -9.71 12.71
CA TYR A 209 4.40 -8.46 11.98
C TYR A 209 5.57 -7.51 12.18
N ALA A 210 6.03 -7.31 13.42
CA ALA A 210 7.20 -6.47 13.69
C ALA A 210 8.45 -6.96 12.93
N PHE A 211 8.62 -8.28 12.80
CA PHE A 211 9.71 -8.85 12.01
C PHE A 211 9.59 -8.55 10.51
N LEU A 212 8.36 -8.57 9.96
CA LEU A 212 8.12 -8.20 8.56
C LEU A 212 8.21 -6.69 8.31
N THR A 213 7.78 -5.85 9.26
CA THR A 213 7.95 -4.39 9.20
C THR A 213 9.44 -4.02 9.14
N LYS A 214 10.33 -4.77 9.83
CA LYS A 214 11.78 -4.62 9.63
C LYS A 214 12.21 -4.92 8.20
N GLY A 215 11.55 -5.88 7.55
CA GLY A 215 11.75 -6.18 6.13
C GLY A 215 11.30 -5.04 5.24
N GLN A 216 10.13 -4.44 5.50
CA GLN A 216 9.64 -3.27 4.77
C GLN A 216 10.59 -2.07 4.91
N LEU A 217 11.08 -1.80 6.12
CA LEU A 217 12.14 -0.81 6.35
C LEU A 217 13.39 -1.11 5.52
N ALA A 218 13.81 -2.38 5.45
CA ALA A 218 14.94 -2.79 4.62
C ALA A 218 14.68 -2.57 3.12
N ILE A 219 13.47 -2.82 2.62
CA ILE A 219 13.06 -2.50 1.23
C ILE A 219 13.15 -1.00 0.98
N ILE A 220 12.56 -0.18 1.85
CA ILE A 220 12.57 1.29 1.75
C ILE A 220 14.01 1.83 1.72
N GLN A 221 14.89 1.26 2.55
CA GLN A 221 16.31 1.62 2.63
C GLN A 221 17.18 0.96 1.54
N LYS A 222 16.58 0.25 0.56
CA LYS A 222 17.28 -0.47 -0.52
C LYS A 222 18.28 -1.52 -0.05
N LYS A 223 18.06 -2.09 1.14
CA LYS A 223 18.84 -3.19 1.71
C LYS A 223 18.22 -4.53 1.31
N ILE A 224 18.17 -4.80 0.00
CA ILE A 224 17.44 -5.95 -0.57
C ILE A 224 17.90 -7.30 0.02
N ASN A 225 19.21 -7.49 0.21
CA ASN A 225 19.73 -8.73 0.82
C ASN A 225 19.17 -8.97 2.23
N LEU A 226 19.03 -7.91 3.04
CA LEU A 226 18.45 -8.00 4.37
C LEU A 226 16.94 -8.30 4.30
N ALA A 227 16.23 -7.71 3.34
CA ALA A 227 14.83 -8.00 3.11
C ALA A 227 14.59 -9.47 2.69
N GLU A 228 15.45 -10.02 1.83
CA GLU A 228 15.43 -11.44 1.45
C GLU A 228 15.75 -12.36 2.63
N GLU A 229 16.74 -12.00 3.44
CA GLU A 229 17.07 -12.72 4.66
C GLU A 229 15.86 -12.78 5.60
N ILE A 230 15.16 -11.66 5.80
CA ILE A 230 13.93 -11.58 6.58
C ILE A 230 12.86 -12.50 5.98
N LYS A 231 12.61 -12.43 4.66
CA LYS A 231 11.65 -13.32 3.96
C LYS A 231 11.95 -14.79 4.23
N SER A 232 13.21 -15.20 4.09
CA SER A 232 13.62 -16.60 4.27
C SER A 232 13.38 -17.10 5.70
N LYS A 233 13.63 -16.25 6.71
CA LYS A 233 13.42 -16.55 8.13
C LYS A 233 11.96 -16.52 8.57
N SER A 234 11.08 -15.89 7.81
CA SER A 234 9.65 -15.75 8.15
C SER A 234 8.89 -17.08 8.19
N ALA A 235 9.24 -18.06 7.34
CA ALA A 235 8.59 -19.36 7.34
C ALA A 235 8.72 -20.09 8.69
N LEU A 236 9.88 -20.01 9.33
CA LEU A 236 10.12 -20.58 10.67
C LEU A 236 9.37 -19.81 11.76
N ARG A 237 9.17 -18.50 11.60
CA ARG A 237 8.42 -17.69 12.57
C ARG A 237 6.91 -17.93 12.47
N ILE A 238 6.36 -18.15 11.27
CA ILE A 238 4.94 -18.52 11.09
C ILE A 238 4.59 -19.79 11.87
N GLN A 239 5.51 -20.75 11.99
CA GLN A 239 5.27 -21.99 12.75
C GLN A 239 5.04 -21.76 14.25
N LYS A 240 5.47 -20.60 14.79
CA LYS A 240 5.26 -20.21 16.19
C LYS A 240 3.96 -19.45 16.41
N VAL A 241 3.34 -18.95 15.34
CA VAL A 241 2.04 -18.28 15.40
C VAL A 241 0.97 -19.32 15.70
N ASN A 242 -0.01 -18.95 16.52
CA ASN A 242 -1.13 -19.82 16.83
C ASN A 242 -1.90 -20.23 15.54
N PRO A 243 -2.61 -21.37 15.53
CA PRO A 243 -3.32 -21.83 14.33
C PRO A 243 -4.38 -20.85 13.81
N ASP A 244 -5.07 -20.14 14.71
CA ASP A 244 -6.18 -19.23 14.37
C ASP A 244 -5.70 -17.98 13.62
N ASP A 245 -4.49 -17.52 13.90
CA ASP A 245 -3.87 -16.35 13.28
C ASP A 245 -2.92 -16.70 12.13
N LYS A 246 -2.65 -17.99 11.91
CA LYS A 246 -1.72 -18.44 10.87
C LYS A 246 -2.09 -17.94 9.47
N LYS A 247 -3.38 -17.94 9.12
CA LYS A 247 -3.87 -17.40 7.84
C LYS A 247 -3.54 -15.91 7.66
N LYS A 248 -3.61 -15.12 8.75
CA LYS A 248 -3.28 -13.70 8.72
C LYS A 248 -1.77 -13.51 8.52
N ALA A 249 -0.96 -14.30 9.22
CA ALA A 249 0.50 -14.30 9.07
C ALA A 249 0.92 -14.69 7.63
N GLU A 250 0.31 -15.73 7.06
CA GLU A 250 0.55 -16.15 5.68
C GLU A 250 0.14 -15.07 4.66
N PHE A 251 -1.00 -14.41 4.86
CA PHE A 251 -1.43 -13.31 4.02
C PHE A 251 -0.42 -12.15 4.02
N ILE A 252 0.04 -11.73 5.20
CA ILE A 252 1.00 -10.61 5.29
C ILE A 252 2.37 -11.02 4.76
N LEU A 253 2.79 -12.27 4.91
CA LEU A 253 3.99 -12.77 4.23
C LEU A 253 3.84 -12.75 2.71
N LYS A 254 2.65 -13.10 2.18
CA LYS A 254 2.36 -12.98 0.74
C LYS A 254 2.51 -11.54 0.28
N MET A 255 1.91 -10.59 1.02
CA MET A 255 2.01 -9.15 0.72
C MET A 255 3.46 -8.67 0.72
N TYR A 256 4.19 -8.94 1.79
CA TYR A 256 5.60 -8.60 1.90
C TYR A 256 6.46 -9.23 0.78
N SER A 257 6.20 -10.49 0.46
CA SER A 257 6.91 -11.20 -0.61
C SER A 257 6.66 -10.55 -1.96
N LYS A 258 5.41 -10.16 -2.22
CA LYS A 258 5.01 -9.44 -3.44
C LYS A 258 5.71 -8.09 -3.51
N GLU A 259 5.73 -7.34 -2.41
CA GLU A 259 6.42 -6.05 -2.27
C GLU A 259 7.91 -6.15 -2.61
N LEU A 260 8.58 -7.15 -2.04
CA LEU A 260 9.99 -7.39 -2.28
C LEU A 260 10.29 -7.73 -3.75
N GLU A 261 9.52 -8.63 -4.36
CA GLU A 261 9.80 -9.03 -5.74
C GLU A 261 9.54 -7.89 -6.74
N TRP A 262 8.46 -7.11 -6.59
CA TRP A 262 8.19 -6.04 -7.55
C TRP A 262 9.20 -4.91 -7.44
N ILE A 263 9.69 -4.60 -6.22
CA ILE A 263 10.77 -3.62 -6.04
C ILE A 263 12.05 -4.08 -6.73
N LYS A 264 12.44 -5.36 -6.58
CA LYS A 264 13.61 -5.92 -7.27
C LYS A 264 13.48 -5.79 -8.79
N ILE A 265 12.30 -6.09 -9.33
CA ILE A 265 12.02 -5.95 -10.77
C ILE A 265 12.14 -4.49 -11.20
N TYR A 266 11.53 -3.57 -10.46
CA TYR A 266 11.55 -2.14 -10.74
C TYR A 266 12.99 -1.57 -10.76
N GLU A 267 13.81 -1.94 -9.78
CA GLU A 267 15.22 -1.51 -9.71
C GLU A 267 16.04 -2.08 -10.87
N ASN A 268 15.81 -3.32 -11.28
CA ASN A 268 16.49 -3.95 -12.41
C ASN A 268 16.04 -3.37 -13.77
N GLN A 269 14.76 -3.04 -13.94
CA GLN A 269 14.24 -2.41 -15.18
C GLN A 269 14.85 -1.03 -15.43
N LYS A 270 15.15 -0.25 -14.37
CA LYS A 270 15.88 1.01 -14.54
C LYS A 270 17.29 0.84 -15.07
N LEU A 271 17.91 -0.32 -14.85
CA LEU A 271 19.22 -0.66 -15.39
C LEU A 271 19.14 -1.17 -16.84
N SER A 272 17.94 -1.40 -17.37
CA SER A 272 17.69 -1.87 -18.75
C SER A 272 16.32 -1.39 -19.23
N PRO A 273 16.19 -0.10 -19.62
CA PRO A 273 14.90 0.45 -19.99
C PRO A 273 14.27 -0.34 -21.14
N LEU A 274 12.94 -0.54 -21.05
CA LEU A 274 12.15 -1.09 -22.14
C LEU A 274 12.45 -0.28 -23.41
N LYS A 275 12.90 -0.96 -24.47
CA LYS A 275 13.04 -0.35 -25.79
C LYS A 275 11.65 0.04 -26.26
N THR A 276 11.35 1.34 -26.23
CA THR A 276 10.19 1.95 -26.89
C THR A 276 10.31 1.88 -28.39
#